data_AF-A0A526Z8C8-F1
#
_entry.id   AF-A0A526Z8C8-F1
#
_cell.length_a   1.000
_cell.length_b   1.000
_cell.length_c   1.000
_cell.angle_alpha   90.00
_cell.angle_beta   90.00
_cell.angle_gamma   90.00
#
_symmetry.space_group_name_H-M   'P 1'
#
loop_
_entity.id
_entity.type
_entity.pdbx_description
1 polymer ?
#
loop_
_entity_poly.entity_id
_entity_poly.type
_entity_poly.pdbx_seq_one_letter_code
_entity_poly.pdbx_strand_id
1 'polypeptide(L)'
;MLNLKAKPFNEVLAETPELKVNGEWLCLNIDARTAWPTKPQAFTFEGHQVWVMPLTTDNYPGLAANKPPDMGRDECFALLHRALSVLAWLQDTGAVVVHMSGGNLPRMMGMRQPFGYAIRDDFDLSDLPVIGYASGKLALALMREGRGLNHPGYSFLSFFRALETAILDGKVRGAWVTENIDRLDGHRAKDALDKLKATVQGDIGKHLRESGRHAIAHAQADPIINPDDPRDARRLEAELPIIEALAVLAIEDHLGIQTRHKAWQEHLYELRGWKSILPAAVIEASLAAEPDDIQANIDLPLINFRLRRSEPFPLLEGMMPVHVGLNNRRVELGYRSADGLAELIFWLNFAEERLEFDLNRSFNLYDDGSAAAARNCKERCRFIWDYFGNGEIQIWHADTGKLISRVDAFIPLNMMANFDGHVAELAAWDKFIANREQAEASAG
;
A
#
# COMPACT_ATOMS: atom_id res chain seq x y z
N MET A 1 2.40 18.33 13.37
CA MET A 1 1.36 17.31 13.67
C MET A 1 0.19 17.52 12.72
N LEU A 2 -0.18 16.51 11.94
CA LEU A 2 -1.38 16.57 11.10
C LEU A 2 -2.62 16.59 12.00
N ASN A 3 -3.46 17.62 11.87
CA ASN A 3 -4.72 17.73 12.60
C ASN A 3 -5.79 16.87 11.92
N LEU A 4 -5.65 15.53 12.04
CA LEU A 4 -6.59 14.58 11.45
C LEU A 4 -7.92 14.63 12.19
N LYS A 5 -8.98 15.01 11.48
CA LYS A 5 -10.35 15.09 12.01
C LYS A 5 -11.33 14.66 10.94
N ALA A 6 -12.32 13.87 11.34
CA ALA A 6 -13.49 13.61 10.50
C ALA A 6 -14.32 14.89 10.36
N LYS A 7 -14.80 15.14 9.15
CA LYS A 7 -15.61 16.31 8.80
C LYS A 7 -17.04 15.87 8.45
N PRO A 8 -18.03 16.78 8.46
CA PRO A 8 -19.35 16.50 7.90
C PRO A 8 -19.27 16.17 6.41
N PHE A 9 -20.12 15.28 5.91
CA PHE A 9 -20.09 14.86 4.51
C PHE A 9 -20.29 16.00 3.50
N ASN A 10 -21.10 17.00 3.85
CA ASN A 10 -21.28 18.18 3.01
C ASN A 10 -20.02 19.03 2.86
N GLU A 11 -19.16 19.09 3.89
CA GLU A 11 -17.87 19.79 3.83
C GLU A 11 -16.91 19.01 2.93
N VAL A 12 -16.87 17.69 3.07
CA VAL A 12 -16.10 16.80 2.18
C VAL A 12 -16.50 17.00 0.72
N LEU A 13 -17.81 17.01 0.41
CA LEU A 13 -18.28 17.29 -0.94
C LEU A 13 -17.93 18.72 -1.40
N ALA A 14 -17.88 19.69 -0.49
CA ALA A 14 -17.52 21.05 -0.82
C ALA A 14 -16.05 21.18 -1.24
N GLU A 15 -15.17 20.42 -0.60
CA GLU A 15 -13.72 20.39 -0.82
C GLU A 15 -13.30 19.48 -2.00
N THR A 16 -14.21 18.67 -2.55
CA THR A 16 -13.91 17.75 -3.66
C THR A 16 -14.92 17.92 -4.81
N PRO A 17 -14.69 18.88 -5.73
CA PRO A 17 -15.61 19.21 -6.82
C PRO A 17 -15.97 18.03 -7.73
N GLU A 18 -15.07 17.06 -7.90
CA GLU A 18 -15.28 15.86 -8.72
C GLU A 18 -16.43 14.99 -8.19
N LEU A 19 -16.65 14.97 -6.88
CA LEU A 19 -17.77 14.27 -6.25
C LEU A 19 -19.10 15.01 -6.43
N LYS A 20 -19.11 16.25 -6.91
CA LYS A 20 -20.31 17.03 -7.24
C LYS A 20 -20.76 16.87 -8.70
N VAL A 21 -20.03 16.11 -9.50
CA VAL A 21 -20.43 15.81 -10.88
C VAL A 21 -21.70 14.97 -10.86
N ASN A 22 -22.77 15.47 -11.48
CA ASN A 22 -24.02 14.73 -11.61
C ASN A 22 -23.78 13.46 -12.45
N GLY A 23 -24.29 12.33 -11.97
CA GLY A 23 -24.16 11.03 -12.64
C GLY A 23 -24.97 9.94 -11.96
N GLU A 24 -24.75 8.69 -12.33
CA GLU A 24 -25.37 7.56 -11.63
C GLU A 24 -24.36 6.98 -10.64
N TRP A 25 -24.26 7.61 -9.48
CA TRP A 25 -23.34 7.19 -8.43
C TRP A 25 -23.86 5.97 -7.69
N LEU A 26 -22.98 4.99 -7.48
CA LEU A 26 -23.21 3.83 -6.62
C LEU A 26 -22.21 3.85 -5.48
N CYS A 27 -22.66 3.52 -4.27
CA CYS A 27 -21.87 3.58 -3.05
C CYS A 27 -21.98 2.29 -2.25
N LEU A 28 -20.84 1.73 -1.84
CA LEU A 28 -20.76 0.73 -0.77
C LEU A 28 -20.54 1.46 0.55
N ASN A 29 -21.41 1.21 1.52
CA ASN A 29 -21.30 1.71 2.89
C ASN A 29 -20.78 0.57 3.75
N ILE A 30 -19.69 0.79 4.47
CA ILE A 30 -18.98 -0.27 5.17
C ILE A 30 -18.86 0.00 6.67
N ASP A 31 -18.84 -1.07 7.44
CA ASP A 31 -18.28 -1.09 8.80
C ASP A 31 -16.79 -1.40 8.68
N ALA A 32 -15.96 -0.36 8.81
CA ALA A 32 -14.52 -0.45 8.65
C ALA A 32 -13.86 -1.02 9.92
N ARG A 33 -13.22 -2.18 9.80
CA ARG A 33 -12.44 -2.84 10.88
C ARG A 33 -10.98 -2.40 10.92
N THR A 34 -10.65 -1.30 10.25
CA THR A 34 -9.30 -0.72 10.15
C THR A 34 -9.36 0.80 10.24
N ALA A 35 -8.20 1.43 10.39
CA ALA A 35 -8.10 2.88 10.28
C ALA A 35 -8.55 3.33 8.89
N TRP A 36 -9.53 4.24 8.83
CA TRP A 36 -10.11 4.71 7.57
C TRP A 36 -9.73 6.17 7.27
N PRO A 37 -9.50 6.54 6.00
CA PRO A 37 -9.14 7.90 5.61
C PRO A 37 -10.15 8.96 6.03
N THR A 38 -9.67 10.14 6.40
CA THR A 38 -10.49 11.35 6.63
C THR A 38 -10.68 12.20 5.38
N LYS A 39 -9.99 11.88 4.28
CA LYS A 39 -10.06 12.59 3.00
C LYS A 39 -10.49 11.65 1.86
N PRO A 40 -11.29 12.13 0.89
CA PRO A 40 -11.57 11.37 -0.31
C PRO A 40 -10.30 11.06 -1.10
N GLN A 41 -10.25 9.89 -1.72
CA GLN A 41 -9.16 9.52 -2.63
C GLN A 41 -9.73 8.84 -3.85
N ALA A 42 -9.34 9.29 -5.04
CA ALA A 42 -9.63 8.61 -6.28
C ALA A 42 -8.50 7.66 -6.64
N PHE A 43 -8.84 6.51 -7.22
CA PHE A 43 -7.88 5.60 -7.84
C PHE A 43 -8.53 4.87 -9.01
N THR A 44 -7.71 4.40 -9.95
CA THR A 44 -8.19 3.58 -11.06
C THR A 44 -8.15 2.10 -10.66
N PHE A 45 -9.27 1.41 -10.83
CA PHE A 45 -9.41 -0.01 -10.56
C PHE A 45 -10.13 -0.69 -11.71
N GLU A 46 -9.50 -1.71 -12.31
CA GLU A 46 -10.01 -2.42 -13.50
C GLU A 46 -10.44 -1.46 -14.64
N GLY A 47 -9.70 -0.36 -14.83
CA GLY A 47 -9.97 0.64 -15.88
C GLY A 47 -11.01 1.71 -15.51
N HIS A 48 -11.62 1.64 -14.31
CA HIS A 48 -12.65 2.57 -13.87
C HIS A 48 -12.20 3.39 -12.67
N GLN A 49 -12.66 4.64 -12.57
CA GLN A 49 -12.38 5.49 -11.42
C GLN A 49 -13.24 5.05 -10.23
N VAL A 50 -12.60 4.74 -9.11
CA VAL A 50 -13.23 4.42 -7.83
C VAL A 50 -12.78 5.44 -6.80
N TRP A 51 -13.69 5.81 -5.91
CA TRP A 51 -13.45 6.74 -4.82
C TRP A 51 -13.50 6.02 -3.49
N VAL A 52 -12.47 6.23 -2.67
CA VAL A 52 -12.53 5.99 -1.23
C VAL A 52 -13.31 7.14 -0.61
N MET A 53 -14.50 6.83 -0.11
CA MET A 53 -15.34 7.77 0.62
C MET A 53 -14.85 7.80 2.07
N PRO A 54 -14.47 8.99 2.60
CA PRO A 54 -13.83 9.08 3.90
C PRO A 54 -14.81 8.79 5.04
N LEU A 55 -14.25 8.58 6.22
CA LEU A 55 -15.03 8.60 7.45
C LEU A 55 -15.51 10.03 7.70
N THR A 56 -16.83 10.20 7.85
CA THR A 56 -17.43 11.49 8.20
C THR A 56 -18.13 11.42 9.55
N THR A 57 -18.57 12.56 10.07
CA THR A 57 -19.29 12.63 11.34
C THR A 57 -20.72 12.06 11.26
N ASP A 58 -21.27 11.96 10.06
CA ASP A 58 -22.68 11.76 9.76
C ASP A 58 -22.98 10.54 8.87
N ASN A 59 -22.00 10.01 8.16
CA ASN A 59 -22.18 8.94 7.18
C ASN A 59 -21.18 7.79 7.38
N TYR A 60 -21.58 6.62 6.88
CA TYR A 60 -20.66 5.49 6.78
C TYR A 60 -19.52 5.80 5.80
N PRO A 61 -18.29 5.35 6.09
CA PRO A 61 -17.23 5.31 5.10
C PRO A 61 -17.54 4.26 4.02
N GLY A 62 -16.73 4.24 2.97
CA GLY A 62 -16.73 3.12 2.04
C GLY A 62 -16.20 3.50 0.67
N LEU A 63 -16.81 2.96 -0.38
CA LEU A 63 -16.37 3.18 -1.76
C LEU A 63 -17.51 3.72 -2.61
N ALA A 64 -17.19 4.56 -3.59
CA ALA A 64 -18.15 5.04 -4.57
C ALA A 64 -17.57 5.01 -5.98
N ALA A 65 -18.44 4.87 -6.97
CA ALA A 65 -18.11 5.08 -8.38
C ALA A 65 -19.29 5.74 -9.09
N ASN A 66 -18.98 6.64 -10.02
CA ASN A 66 -19.97 7.12 -10.99
C ASN A 66 -20.05 6.06 -12.10
N LYS A 67 -21.20 5.39 -12.20
CA LYS A 67 -21.39 4.24 -13.07
C LYS A 67 -21.15 4.65 -14.54
N PRO A 68 -20.23 3.98 -15.26
CA PRO A 68 -20.08 4.19 -16.69
C PRO A 68 -21.39 3.94 -17.46
N PRO A 69 -21.65 4.63 -18.58
CA PRO A 69 -22.87 4.44 -19.37
C PRO A 69 -23.02 3.01 -19.92
N ASP A 70 -21.90 2.37 -20.23
CA ASP A 70 -21.77 1.01 -20.80
C ASP A 70 -21.78 -0.10 -19.74
N MET A 71 -21.75 0.24 -18.45
CA MET A 71 -21.72 -0.72 -17.34
C MET A 71 -23.09 -0.87 -16.67
N GLY A 72 -23.48 -2.12 -16.36
CA GLY A 72 -24.68 -2.40 -15.58
C GLY A 72 -24.54 -1.98 -14.11
N ARG A 73 -25.67 -1.74 -13.42
CA ARG A 73 -25.65 -1.35 -12.00
C ARG A 73 -25.01 -2.43 -11.10
N ASP A 74 -25.41 -3.68 -11.29
CA ASP A 74 -24.88 -4.81 -10.50
C ASP A 74 -23.40 -5.06 -10.79
N GLU A 75 -22.97 -4.84 -12.03
CA GLU A 75 -21.57 -4.94 -12.44
C GLU A 75 -20.72 -3.86 -11.77
N CYS A 76 -21.23 -2.64 -11.67
CA CYS A 76 -20.55 -1.56 -10.95
C CYS A 76 -20.51 -1.80 -9.44
N PHE A 77 -21.54 -2.39 -8.82
CA PHE A 77 -21.43 -2.84 -7.43
C PHE A 77 -20.41 -3.98 -7.28
N ALA A 78 -20.37 -4.93 -8.21
CA ALA A 78 -19.38 -6.00 -8.19
C ALA A 78 -17.95 -5.44 -8.34
N LEU A 79 -17.74 -4.40 -9.16
CA LEU A 79 -16.48 -3.65 -9.25
C LEU A 79 -16.09 -3.07 -7.88
N LEU A 80 -17.01 -2.37 -7.21
CA LEU A 80 -16.75 -1.79 -5.89
C LEU A 80 -16.46 -2.87 -4.83
N HIS A 81 -17.14 -4.02 -4.87
CA HIS A 81 -16.85 -5.13 -3.97
C HIS A 81 -15.46 -5.71 -4.22
N ARG A 82 -15.04 -5.86 -5.48
CA ARG A 82 -13.68 -6.33 -5.83
C ARG A 82 -12.62 -5.34 -5.37
N ALA A 83 -12.84 -4.04 -5.57
CA ALA A 83 -11.96 -2.99 -5.08
C ALA A 83 -11.83 -3.05 -3.55
N LEU A 84 -12.95 -3.21 -2.84
CA LEU A 84 -12.96 -3.35 -1.38
C LEU A 84 -12.19 -4.60 -0.91
N SER A 85 -12.32 -5.73 -1.61
CA SER A 85 -11.55 -6.94 -1.29
C SER A 85 -10.05 -6.74 -1.43
N VAL A 86 -9.60 -6.02 -2.46
CA VAL A 86 -8.18 -5.68 -2.65
C VAL A 86 -7.69 -4.75 -1.53
N LEU A 87 -8.47 -3.72 -1.18
CA LEU A 87 -8.11 -2.84 -0.07
C LEU A 87 -8.03 -3.61 1.26
N ALA A 88 -9.01 -4.47 1.54
CA ALA A 88 -9.04 -5.28 2.75
C ALA A 88 -7.85 -6.25 2.82
N TRP A 89 -7.48 -6.85 1.69
CA TRP A 89 -6.29 -7.70 1.57
C TRP A 89 -4.99 -6.94 1.88
N LEU A 90 -4.80 -5.76 1.27
CA LEU A 90 -3.60 -4.93 1.48
C LEU A 90 -3.50 -4.34 2.89
N GLN A 91 -4.63 -4.11 3.56
CA GLN A 91 -4.68 -3.62 4.94
C GLN A 91 -4.70 -4.75 5.98
N ASP A 92 -4.58 -6.01 5.56
CA ASP A 92 -4.65 -7.19 6.41
C ASP A 92 -5.88 -7.17 7.36
N THR A 93 -7.04 -6.80 6.81
CA THR A 93 -8.26 -6.54 7.58
C THR A 93 -9.51 -7.06 6.87
N GLY A 94 -10.64 -7.02 7.58
CA GLY A 94 -11.96 -7.31 7.04
C GLY A 94 -12.73 -6.04 6.72
N ALA A 95 -13.76 -6.19 5.90
CA ALA A 95 -14.73 -5.12 5.69
C ALA A 95 -16.12 -5.71 5.48
N VAL A 96 -17.10 -5.22 6.23
CA VAL A 96 -18.50 -5.64 6.12
C VAL A 96 -19.27 -4.57 5.38
N VAL A 97 -19.92 -4.94 4.28
CA VAL A 97 -20.83 -4.03 3.57
C VAL A 97 -22.15 -3.99 4.32
N VAL A 98 -22.44 -2.83 4.92
CA VAL A 98 -23.67 -2.57 5.68
C VAL A 98 -24.81 -2.26 4.73
N HIS A 99 -24.53 -1.50 3.66
CA HIS A 99 -25.56 -1.09 2.71
C HIS A 99 -25.00 -0.68 1.34
N MET A 100 -25.82 -0.85 0.31
CA MET A 100 -25.56 -0.35 -1.04
C MET A 100 -26.49 0.83 -1.32
N SER A 101 -25.94 2.02 -1.52
CA SER A 101 -26.69 3.26 -1.80
C SER A 101 -26.21 3.90 -3.10
N GLY A 102 -26.72 5.09 -3.42
CA GLY A 102 -26.39 5.79 -4.65
C GLY A 102 -27.40 6.87 -5.01
N GLY A 103 -27.18 7.54 -6.14
CA GLY A 103 -28.07 8.57 -6.64
C GLY A 103 -27.40 9.47 -7.68
N ASN A 104 -27.96 10.68 -7.85
CA ASN A 104 -27.41 11.68 -8.77
C ASN A 104 -26.02 12.22 -8.35
N LEU A 105 -25.67 11.99 -7.08
CA LEU A 105 -24.42 12.31 -6.38
C LEU A 105 -24.06 11.11 -5.49
N PRO A 106 -22.83 10.99 -4.97
CA PRO A 106 -22.46 9.88 -4.07
C PRO A 106 -23.20 10.00 -2.74
N ARG A 107 -24.40 9.42 -2.64
CA ARG A 107 -25.24 9.46 -1.45
C ARG A 107 -24.84 8.34 -0.49
N MET A 108 -23.97 8.64 0.46
CA MET A 108 -23.62 7.72 1.55
C MET A 108 -24.80 7.57 2.52
N MET A 109 -24.94 6.39 3.13
CA MET A 109 -25.93 6.11 4.17
C MET A 109 -25.56 6.87 5.45
N GLY A 110 -26.57 7.46 6.11
CA GLY A 110 -26.40 8.11 7.41
C GLY A 110 -26.06 7.10 8.52
N MET A 111 -25.15 7.47 9.41
CA MET A 111 -24.72 6.63 10.53
C MET A 111 -25.49 7.01 11.81
N ARG A 112 -26.01 5.99 12.52
CA ARG A 112 -26.79 6.22 13.75
C ARG A 112 -25.93 6.58 14.97
N GLN A 113 -24.71 6.06 15.08
CA GLN A 113 -23.78 6.38 16.17
C GLN A 113 -22.32 6.36 15.69
N PRO A 114 -21.54 7.42 15.90
CA PRO A 114 -20.12 7.47 15.60
C PRO A 114 -19.32 6.84 16.76
N PHE A 115 -19.02 5.55 16.73
CA PHE A 115 -18.16 4.94 17.75
C PHE A 115 -16.93 4.25 17.14
N GLY A 116 -15.78 4.47 17.78
CA GLY A 116 -14.64 3.55 17.76
C GLY A 116 -13.78 3.48 16.50
N TYR A 117 -14.05 4.28 15.46
CA TYR A 117 -13.21 4.23 14.25
C TYR A 117 -11.83 4.82 14.49
N ALA A 118 -10.80 4.04 14.15
CA ALA A 118 -9.47 4.59 13.94
C ALA A 118 -9.48 5.42 12.65
N ILE A 119 -8.78 6.55 12.66
CA ILE A 119 -8.64 7.42 11.49
C ILE A 119 -7.20 7.43 11.00
N ARG A 120 -7.04 7.66 9.70
CA ARG A 120 -5.76 7.90 9.03
C ARG A 120 -5.93 9.02 8.01
N ASP A 121 -4.83 9.53 7.47
CA ASP A 121 -4.88 10.57 6.44
C ASP A 121 -5.40 9.99 5.11
N ASP A 122 -4.67 9.02 4.57
CA ASP A 122 -4.91 8.42 3.26
C ASP A 122 -4.56 6.91 3.24
N PHE A 123 -5.05 6.21 2.21
CA PHE A 123 -4.57 4.89 1.86
C PHE A 123 -3.37 5.00 0.93
N ASP A 124 -2.58 3.94 0.91
CA ASP A 124 -1.58 3.77 -0.13
C ASP A 124 -2.19 2.99 -1.29
N LEU A 125 -2.49 3.70 -2.37
CA LEU A 125 -3.16 3.17 -3.55
C LEU A 125 -2.22 3.10 -4.77
N SER A 126 -0.91 3.26 -4.53
CA SER A 126 0.10 3.29 -5.59
C SER A 126 0.37 1.93 -6.23
N ASP A 127 0.06 0.85 -5.50
CA ASP A 127 0.40 -0.51 -5.91
C ASP A 127 -0.74 -1.49 -5.62
N LEU A 128 -1.82 -1.38 -6.40
CA LEU A 128 -2.95 -2.30 -6.30
C LEU A 128 -2.70 -3.55 -7.15
N PRO A 129 -2.81 -4.76 -6.58
CA PRO A 129 -2.62 -6.00 -7.34
C PRO A 129 -3.69 -6.12 -8.44
N VAL A 130 -3.24 -6.41 -9.66
CA VAL A 130 -4.12 -6.69 -10.80
C VAL A 130 -4.46 -8.18 -10.79
N ILE A 131 -5.73 -8.51 -10.55
CA ILE A 131 -6.19 -9.89 -10.45
C ILE A 131 -6.98 -10.25 -11.69
N GLY A 132 -6.32 -10.92 -12.65
CA GLY A 132 -6.90 -11.22 -13.96
C GLY A 132 -7.89 -12.40 -13.99
N TYR A 133 -7.96 -13.20 -12.93
CA TYR A 133 -8.67 -14.49 -12.92
C TYR A 133 -9.69 -14.59 -11.77
N ALA A 134 -10.76 -15.36 -12.01
CA ALA A 134 -11.93 -15.41 -11.13
C ALA A 134 -11.63 -16.02 -9.74
N SER A 135 -10.77 -17.04 -9.67
CA SER A 135 -10.41 -17.67 -8.40
C SER A 135 -9.70 -16.70 -7.44
N GLY A 136 -8.81 -15.84 -7.93
CA GLY A 136 -8.15 -14.81 -7.11
C GLY A 136 -9.14 -13.79 -6.56
N LYS A 137 -10.06 -13.31 -7.41
CA LYS A 137 -11.12 -12.38 -7.00
C LYS A 137 -12.01 -12.99 -5.93
N LEU A 138 -12.38 -14.26 -6.08
CA LEU A 138 -13.18 -14.99 -5.11
C LEU A 138 -12.42 -15.23 -3.80
N ALA A 139 -11.16 -15.65 -3.87
CA ALA A 139 -10.32 -15.86 -2.70
C ALA A 139 -10.19 -14.59 -1.86
N LEU A 140 -9.92 -13.44 -2.48
CA LEU A 140 -9.86 -12.16 -1.74
C LEU A 140 -11.22 -11.75 -1.17
N ALA A 141 -12.32 -11.99 -1.88
CA ALA A 141 -13.65 -11.74 -1.34
C ALA A 141 -13.93 -12.60 -0.09
N LEU A 142 -13.56 -13.87 -0.11
CA LEU A 142 -13.69 -14.77 1.04
C LEU A 142 -12.78 -14.35 2.21
N MET A 143 -11.57 -13.87 1.93
CA MET A 143 -10.69 -13.32 2.97
C MET A 143 -11.29 -12.05 3.61
N ARG A 144 -11.79 -11.11 2.80
CA ARG A 144 -12.47 -9.89 3.27
C ARG A 144 -13.65 -10.23 4.18
N GLU A 145 -14.52 -11.15 3.76
CA GLU A 145 -15.68 -11.60 4.53
C GLU A 145 -15.23 -12.29 5.82
N GLY A 146 -14.31 -13.25 5.74
CA GLY A 146 -13.84 -14.03 6.90
C GLY A 146 -13.28 -13.15 8.02
N ARG A 147 -12.50 -12.12 7.66
CA ARG A 147 -11.96 -11.13 8.60
C ARG A 147 -12.99 -10.12 9.11
N GLY A 148 -14.06 -9.88 8.34
CA GLY A 148 -15.12 -8.94 8.71
C GLY A 148 -16.18 -9.55 9.64
N LEU A 149 -16.34 -10.88 9.59
CA LEU A 149 -17.33 -11.60 10.38
C LEU A 149 -16.97 -11.62 11.87
N ASN A 150 -17.94 -11.28 12.71
CA ASN A 150 -17.86 -11.44 14.16
C ASN A 150 -18.42 -12.80 14.59
N HIS A 151 -18.00 -13.88 13.93
CA HIS A 151 -18.43 -15.24 14.25
C HIS A 151 -17.37 -16.28 13.86
N PRO A 152 -16.72 -16.97 14.82
CA PRO A 152 -15.54 -17.79 14.56
C PRO A 152 -15.82 -18.94 13.57
N GLY A 153 -16.97 -19.61 13.65
CA GLY A 153 -17.32 -20.68 12.72
C GLY A 153 -17.46 -20.22 11.26
N TYR A 154 -18.14 -19.11 11.00
CA TYR A 154 -18.28 -18.60 9.63
C TYR A 154 -16.99 -17.96 9.12
N SER A 155 -16.20 -17.30 9.97
CA SER A 155 -14.85 -16.86 9.63
C SER A 155 -13.97 -18.03 9.21
N PHE A 156 -13.95 -19.11 10.01
CA PHE A 156 -13.21 -20.33 9.72
C PHE A 156 -13.62 -20.93 8.37
N LEU A 157 -14.93 -21.05 8.14
CA LEU A 157 -15.46 -21.57 6.88
C LEU A 157 -15.04 -20.69 5.68
N SER A 158 -15.06 -19.37 5.85
CA SER A 158 -14.65 -18.43 4.80
C SER A 158 -13.16 -18.58 4.45
N PHE A 159 -12.28 -18.66 5.44
CA PHE A 159 -10.84 -18.88 5.21
C PHE A 159 -10.56 -20.24 4.59
N PHE A 160 -11.25 -21.29 5.05
CA PHE A 160 -11.11 -22.62 4.45
C PHE A 160 -11.58 -22.62 2.99
N ARG A 161 -12.65 -21.88 2.65
CA ARG A 161 -13.09 -21.73 1.26
C ARG A 161 -12.10 -20.92 0.41
N ALA A 162 -11.42 -19.93 0.99
CA ALA A 162 -10.35 -19.20 0.30
C ALA A 162 -9.19 -20.16 -0.02
N LEU A 163 -8.80 -21.01 0.92
CA LEU A 163 -7.83 -22.09 0.73
C LEU A 163 -8.27 -23.09 -0.35
N GLU A 164 -9.54 -23.50 -0.37
CA GLU A 164 -10.11 -24.36 -1.43
C GLU A 164 -10.10 -23.69 -2.81
N THR A 165 -10.28 -22.38 -2.84
CA THR A 165 -10.26 -21.60 -4.09
C THR A 165 -8.84 -21.51 -4.65
N ALA A 166 -7.83 -21.44 -3.79
CA ALA A 166 -6.41 -21.48 -4.18
C ALA A 166 -5.96 -22.89 -4.59
N ILE A 167 -6.42 -23.93 -3.89
CA ILE A 167 -6.05 -25.33 -4.13
C ILE A 167 -7.31 -26.20 -4.20
N LEU A 168 -7.80 -26.41 -5.43
CA LEU A 168 -9.10 -27.07 -5.69
C LEU A 168 -9.14 -28.53 -5.24
N ASP A 169 -8.13 -29.31 -5.61
CA ASP A 169 -8.08 -30.75 -5.30
C ASP A 169 -7.88 -30.98 -3.79
N GLY A 170 -8.82 -31.71 -3.18
CA GLY A 170 -8.82 -31.93 -1.73
C GLY A 170 -7.70 -32.83 -1.21
N LYS A 171 -7.18 -33.74 -2.03
CA LYS A 171 -6.04 -34.59 -1.65
C LYS A 171 -4.74 -33.79 -1.72
N VAL A 172 -4.55 -33.04 -2.81
CA VAL A 172 -3.40 -32.14 -2.99
C VAL A 172 -3.39 -31.07 -1.90
N ARG A 173 -4.55 -30.46 -1.61
CA ARG A 173 -4.69 -29.48 -0.52
C ARG A 173 -4.33 -30.08 0.84
N GLY A 174 -4.79 -31.30 1.13
CA GLY A 174 -4.45 -31.99 2.38
C GLY A 174 -2.94 -32.17 2.54
N ALA A 175 -2.28 -32.74 1.52
CA ALA A 175 -0.83 -32.91 1.52
C ALA A 175 -0.09 -31.58 1.65
N TRP A 176 -0.52 -30.56 0.89
CA TRP A 176 0.07 -29.23 0.94
C TRP A 176 -0.06 -28.59 2.34
N VAL A 177 -1.20 -28.71 3.01
CA VAL A 177 -1.34 -28.19 4.38
C VAL A 177 -0.34 -28.88 5.31
N THR A 178 -0.23 -30.20 5.26
CA THR A 178 0.72 -30.95 6.10
C THR A 178 2.17 -30.53 5.86
N GLU A 179 2.55 -30.31 4.61
CA GLU A 179 3.92 -29.90 4.22
C GLU A 179 4.25 -28.45 4.57
N ASN A 180 3.24 -27.57 4.65
CA ASN A 180 3.46 -26.13 4.74
C ASN A 180 3.01 -25.50 6.07
N ILE A 181 2.45 -26.28 7.00
CA ILE A 181 1.96 -25.76 8.28
C ILE A 181 3.05 -25.12 9.15
N ASP A 182 4.30 -25.54 8.99
CA ASP A 182 5.44 -24.96 9.71
C ASP A 182 5.99 -23.67 9.07
N ARG A 183 5.52 -23.34 7.86
CA ARG A 183 5.86 -22.08 7.17
C ARG A 183 4.94 -20.93 7.57
N LEU A 184 3.94 -21.17 8.41
CA LEU A 184 2.99 -20.13 8.83
C LEU A 184 3.71 -18.98 9.52
N ASP A 185 3.44 -17.77 9.04
CA ASP A 185 3.99 -16.55 9.62
C ASP A 185 3.00 -15.84 10.54
N GLY A 186 3.51 -14.89 11.33
CA GLY A 186 2.73 -14.12 12.29
C GLY A 186 2.67 -14.79 13.68
N HIS A 187 2.84 -13.97 14.71
CA HIS A 187 2.91 -14.43 16.10
C HIS A 187 1.65 -15.21 16.54
N ARG A 188 0.46 -14.73 16.14
CA ARG A 188 -0.82 -15.35 16.50
C ARG A 188 -0.99 -16.75 15.89
N ALA A 189 -0.61 -16.93 14.63
CA ALA A 189 -0.71 -18.23 13.95
C ALA A 189 0.28 -19.24 14.54
N LYS A 190 1.51 -18.81 14.81
CA LYS A 190 2.54 -19.65 15.46
C LYS A 190 2.12 -20.09 16.87
N ASP A 191 1.69 -19.16 17.71
CA ASP A 191 1.21 -19.47 19.07
C ASP A 191 -0.02 -20.39 19.05
N ALA A 192 -0.98 -20.15 18.14
CA ALA A 192 -2.13 -21.03 17.95
C ALA A 192 -1.71 -22.44 17.51
N LEU A 193 -0.78 -22.54 16.57
CA LEU A 193 -0.26 -23.82 16.06
C LEU A 193 0.47 -24.60 17.15
N ASP A 194 1.31 -23.95 17.95
CA ASP A 194 2.04 -24.58 19.05
C ASP A 194 1.08 -25.16 20.10
N LYS A 195 0.03 -24.41 20.45
CA LYS A 195 -1.04 -24.89 21.35
C LYS A 195 -1.81 -26.06 20.76
N LEU A 196 -2.09 -26.02 19.46
CA LEU A 196 -2.79 -27.11 18.77
C LEU A 196 -1.92 -28.37 18.72
N LYS A 197 -0.63 -28.25 18.41
CA LYS A 197 0.35 -29.35 18.45
C LYS A 197 0.48 -30.00 19.82
N ALA A 198 0.34 -29.23 20.89
CA ALA A 198 0.38 -29.75 22.26
C ALA A 198 -0.87 -30.57 22.65
N THR A 199 -1.99 -30.40 21.93
CA THR A 199 -3.29 -30.99 22.29
C THR A 199 -3.79 -32.04 21.31
N VAL A 200 -3.48 -31.90 20.02
CA VAL A 200 -3.90 -32.80 18.95
C VAL A 200 -2.77 -33.78 18.62
N GLN A 201 -3.05 -35.07 18.71
CA GLN A 201 -2.13 -36.12 18.25
C GLN A 201 -2.43 -36.45 16.77
N GLY A 202 -1.40 -36.42 15.92
CA GLY A 202 -1.49 -36.83 14.52
C GLY A 202 -1.50 -35.66 13.53
N ASP A 203 -2.16 -35.86 12.39
CA ASP A 203 -2.16 -34.91 11.28
C ASP A 203 -3.08 -33.70 11.56
N ILE A 204 -2.47 -32.54 11.77
CA ILE A 204 -3.15 -31.28 12.05
C ILE A 204 -4.02 -30.83 10.87
N GLY A 205 -3.57 -31.04 9.64
CA GLY A 205 -4.34 -30.71 8.44
C GLY A 205 -5.63 -31.53 8.37
N LYS A 206 -5.54 -32.81 8.73
CA LYS A 206 -6.71 -33.68 8.87
C LYS A 206 -7.66 -33.18 9.98
N HIS A 207 -7.14 -32.80 11.15
CA HIS A 207 -7.93 -32.23 12.25
C HIS A 207 -8.70 -30.97 11.83
N LEU A 208 -8.01 -29.98 11.25
CA LEU A 208 -8.64 -28.72 10.81
C LEU A 208 -9.75 -28.95 9.77
N ARG A 209 -9.59 -29.97 8.92
CA ARG A 209 -10.62 -30.35 7.93
C ARG A 209 -11.81 -31.04 8.58
N GLU A 210 -11.58 -32.06 9.41
CA GLU A 210 -12.64 -32.91 9.95
C GLU A 210 -13.36 -32.25 11.13
N SER A 211 -12.60 -31.80 12.13
CA SER A 211 -13.13 -31.15 13.33
C SER A 211 -13.42 -29.65 13.14
N GLY A 212 -12.90 -29.03 12.08
CA GLY A 212 -13.24 -27.66 11.69
C GLY A 212 -14.26 -27.65 10.55
N ARG A 213 -13.77 -27.71 9.30
CA ARG A 213 -14.58 -27.52 8.10
C ARG A 213 -15.81 -28.44 8.04
N HIS A 214 -15.64 -29.76 8.18
CA HIS A 214 -16.77 -30.69 8.08
C HIS A 214 -17.75 -30.49 9.24
N ALA A 215 -17.25 -30.32 10.47
CA ALA A 215 -18.08 -30.11 11.66
C ALA A 215 -18.94 -28.83 11.62
N ILE A 216 -18.42 -27.76 11.00
CA ILE A 216 -19.18 -26.52 10.79
C ILE A 216 -20.22 -26.69 9.66
N ALA A 217 -19.86 -27.42 8.60
CA ALA A 217 -20.68 -27.51 7.39
C ALA A 217 -21.81 -28.56 7.48
N HIS A 218 -21.67 -29.57 8.35
CA HIS A 218 -22.61 -30.68 8.45
C HIS A 218 -23.21 -30.77 9.86
N ALA A 219 -24.55 -30.75 9.93
CA ALA A 219 -25.30 -30.85 11.19
C ALA A 219 -25.85 -32.27 11.46
N GLN A 220 -25.41 -33.27 10.70
CA GLN A 220 -26.01 -34.62 10.69
C GLN A 220 -25.08 -35.72 11.22
N ALA A 221 -23.79 -35.43 11.43
CA ALA A 221 -22.81 -36.43 11.86
C ALA A 221 -21.73 -35.79 12.72
N ASP A 222 -21.32 -36.49 13.77
CA ASP A 222 -20.25 -36.06 14.65
C ASP A 222 -18.88 -36.04 13.94
N PRO A 223 -17.99 -35.08 14.27
CA PRO A 223 -18.23 -33.96 15.19
C PRO A 223 -19.10 -32.86 14.57
N ILE A 224 -19.98 -32.23 15.35
CA ILE A 224 -20.81 -31.06 14.96
C ILE A 224 -20.39 -29.86 15.80
N ILE A 225 -20.43 -28.65 15.21
CA ILE A 225 -20.30 -27.39 15.96
C ILE A 225 -21.66 -26.96 16.49
N ASN A 226 -21.81 -26.92 17.81
CA ASN A 226 -22.98 -26.36 18.46
C ASN A 226 -22.77 -24.86 18.75
N PRO A 227 -23.52 -23.93 18.12
CA PRO A 227 -23.38 -22.50 18.37
C PRO A 227 -23.74 -22.10 19.81
N ASP A 228 -24.53 -22.92 20.51
CA ASP A 228 -24.88 -22.71 21.92
C ASP A 228 -23.84 -23.31 22.89
N ASP A 229 -22.84 -24.04 22.39
CA ASP A 229 -21.73 -24.54 23.21
C ASP A 229 -20.53 -23.58 23.16
N PRO A 230 -20.22 -22.87 24.26
CA PRO A 230 -19.08 -21.95 24.29
C PRO A 230 -17.72 -22.65 24.14
N ARG A 231 -17.63 -23.98 24.33
CA ARG A 231 -16.40 -24.73 24.11
C ARG A 231 -16.05 -24.84 22.63
N ASP A 232 -17.06 -25.03 21.78
CA ASP A 232 -16.89 -25.06 20.34
C ASP A 232 -16.47 -23.70 19.79
N ALA A 233 -17.11 -22.62 20.27
CA ALA A 233 -16.73 -21.26 19.93
C ALA A 233 -15.27 -20.96 20.29
N ARG A 234 -14.85 -21.23 21.53
CA ARG A 234 -13.47 -21.00 21.98
C ARG A 234 -12.46 -21.84 21.22
N ARG A 235 -12.79 -23.10 20.90
CA ARG A 235 -11.92 -23.97 20.12
C ARG A 235 -11.70 -23.40 18.72
N LEU A 236 -12.78 -23.01 18.04
CA LEU A 236 -12.70 -22.41 16.72
C LEU A 236 -11.95 -21.08 16.73
N GLU A 237 -12.17 -20.23 17.75
CA GLU A 237 -11.40 -18.99 17.93
C GLU A 237 -9.90 -19.25 18.10
N ALA A 238 -9.53 -20.31 18.82
CA ALA A 238 -8.13 -20.68 19.02
C ALA A 238 -7.48 -21.22 17.73
N GLU A 239 -8.23 -21.95 16.90
CA GLU A 239 -7.74 -22.51 15.63
C GLU A 239 -7.81 -21.50 14.46
N LEU A 240 -8.60 -20.43 14.57
CA LEU A 240 -8.87 -19.46 13.51
C LEU A 240 -7.61 -18.82 12.90
N PRO A 241 -6.60 -18.38 13.70
CA PRO A 241 -5.38 -17.78 13.15
C PRO A 241 -4.61 -18.73 12.23
N ILE A 242 -4.71 -20.05 12.47
CA ILE A 242 -4.00 -21.06 11.68
C ILE A 242 -4.63 -21.17 10.29
N ILE A 243 -5.97 -21.28 10.22
CA ILE A 243 -6.64 -21.41 8.92
C ILE A 243 -6.59 -20.12 8.11
N GLU A 244 -6.61 -18.97 8.77
CA GLU A 244 -6.39 -17.68 8.12
C GLU A 244 -4.99 -17.61 7.51
N ALA A 245 -3.95 -17.94 8.28
CA ALA A 245 -2.57 -17.91 7.79
C ALA A 245 -2.32 -18.94 6.67
N LEU A 246 -2.93 -20.13 6.74
CA LEU A 246 -2.89 -21.12 5.65
C LEU A 246 -3.55 -20.58 4.38
N ALA A 247 -4.70 -19.90 4.51
CA ALA A 247 -5.38 -19.30 3.36
C ALA A 247 -4.54 -18.17 2.74
N VAL A 248 -3.91 -17.32 3.57
CA VAL A 248 -2.98 -16.28 3.10
C VAL A 248 -1.82 -16.92 2.33
N LEU A 249 -1.14 -17.90 2.93
CA LEU A 249 0.00 -18.57 2.31
C LEU A 249 -0.37 -19.26 1.00
N ALA A 250 -1.55 -19.87 0.91
CA ALA A 250 -2.01 -20.52 -0.32
C ALA A 250 -2.33 -19.50 -1.42
N ILE A 251 -2.92 -18.35 -1.08
CA ILE A 251 -3.15 -17.25 -2.04
C ILE A 251 -1.81 -16.71 -2.56
N GLU A 252 -0.82 -16.55 -1.70
CA GLU A 252 0.49 -16.08 -2.11
C GLU A 252 1.23 -17.10 -2.99
N ASP A 253 1.26 -18.38 -2.60
CA ASP A 253 2.03 -19.42 -3.29
C ASP A 253 1.37 -19.91 -4.59
N HIS A 254 0.03 -20.05 -4.62
CA HIS A 254 -0.69 -20.64 -5.77
C HIS A 254 -1.37 -19.62 -6.67
N LEU A 255 -1.73 -18.44 -6.12
CA LEU A 255 -2.38 -17.38 -6.88
C LEU A 255 -1.41 -16.23 -7.19
N GLY A 256 -0.27 -16.14 -6.49
CA GLY A 256 0.71 -15.07 -6.72
C GLY A 256 0.22 -13.68 -6.31
N ILE A 257 -0.82 -13.62 -5.45
CA ILE A 257 -1.35 -12.34 -4.93
C ILE A 257 -0.69 -12.10 -3.58
N GLN A 258 0.26 -11.18 -3.55
CA GLN A 258 1.05 -10.90 -2.34
C GLN A 258 0.27 -10.07 -1.32
N THR A 259 0.45 -10.38 -0.03
CA THR A 259 0.10 -9.44 1.04
C THR A 259 1.03 -8.24 1.04
N ARG A 260 0.64 -7.15 1.72
CA ARG A 260 1.53 -6.02 1.96
C ARG A 260 2.80 -6.44 2.70
N HIS A 261 2.71 -7.41 3.62
CA HIS A 261 3.86 -7.88 4.38
C HIS A 261 4.88 -8.61 3.50
N LYS A 262 4.42 -9.53 2.62
CA LYS A 262 5.31 -10.22 1.68
C LYS A 262 5.92 -9.26 0.66
N ALA A 263 5.12 -8.35 0.10
CA ALA A 263 5.62 -7.31 -0.80
C ALA A 263 6.66 -6.39 -0.11
N TRP A 264 6.49 -6.12 1.18
CA TRP A 264 7.46 -5.40 2.02
C TRP A 264 8.76 -6.19 2.22
N GLN A 265 8.68 -7.47 2.57
CA GLN A 265 9.86 -8.34 2.77
C GLN A 265 10.67 -8.50 1.48
N GLU A 266 10.01 -8.57 0.33
CA GLU A 266 10.65 -8.79 -0.97
C GLU A 266 11.03 -7.49 -1.70
N HIS A 267 10.64 -6.31 -1.18
CA HIS A 267 10.94 -4.97 -1.72
C HIS A 267 10.58 -4.75 -3.21
N LEU A 268 9.73 -5.59 -3.81
CA LEU A 268 9.48 -5.61 -5.26
C LEU A 268 9.00 -4.27 -5.85
N TYR A 269 8.41 -3.40 -5.02
CA TYR A 269 7.92 -2.08 -5.45
C TYR A 269 9.04 -1.05 -5.63
N GLU A 270 10.24 -1.25 -5.05
CA GLU A 270 11.33 -0.27 -5.13
C GLU A 270 11.89 -0.21 -6.55
N LEU A 271 11.96 -1.34 -7.27
CA LEU A 271 12.57 -1.41 -8.60
C LEU A 271 11.60 -1.73 -9.75
N ARG A 272 10.30 -1.91 -9.47
CA ARG A 272 9.34 -2.39 -10.48
C ARG A 272 9.27 -1.53 -11.73
N GLY A 273 9.16 -0.21 -11.60
CA GLY A 273 9.08 0.68 -12.75
C GLY A 273 10.38 0.72 -13.54
N TRP A 274 11.52 0.63 -12.85
CA TRP A 274 12.85 0.63 -13.46
C TRP A 274 13.07 -0.58 -14.37
N LYS A 275 12.51 -1.76 -14.05
CA LYS A 275 12.58 -2.96 -14.90
C LYS A 275 11.97 -2.76 -16.30
N SER A 276 11.05 -1.81 -16.46
CA SER A 276 10.46 -1.46 -17.76
C SER A 276 11.21 -0.36 -18.51
N ILE A 277 12.09 0.36 -17.82
CA ILE A 277 12.88 1.49 -18.37
C ILE A 277 14.27 0.99 -18.79
N LEU A 278 14.91 0.18 -17.94
CA LEU A 278 16.25 -0.32 -18.19
C LEU A 278 16.23 -1.54 -19.14
N PRO A 279 17.15 -1.61 -20.11
CA PRO A 279 17.32 -2.80 -20.94
C PRO A 279 17.66 -4.04 -20.08
N ALA A 280 17.09 -5.20 -20.46
CA ALA A 280 17.34 -6.46 -19.76
C ALA A 280 18.84 -6.78 -19.59
N ALA A 281 19.66 -6.49 -20.62
CA ALA A 281 21.10 -6.68 -20.58
C ALA A 281 21.80 -5.89 -19.45
N VAL A 282 21.33 -4.68 -19.13
CA VAL A 282 21.89 -3.86 -18.03
C VAL A 282 21.55 -4.48 -16.68
N ILE A 283 20.33 -4.97 -16.54
CA ILE A 283 19.87 -5.66 -15.33
C ILE A 283 20.66 -6.96 -15.14
N GLU A 284 20.77 -7.78 -16.19
CA GLU A 284 21.53 -9.04 -16.16
C GLU A 284 23.01 -8.81 -15.83
N ALA A 285 23.64 -7.79 -16.42
CA ALA A 285 25.02 -7.45 -16.10
C ALA A 285 25.22 -7.00 -14.64
N SER A 286 24.28 -6.21 -14.10
CA SER A 286 24.30 -5.84 -12.68
C SER A 286 24.25 -7.08 -11.77
N LEU A 287 23.44 -8.08 -12.13
CA LEU A 287 23.34 -9.35 -11.40
C LEU A 287 24.62 -10.19 -11.56
N ALA A 288 25.21 -10.21 -12.75
CA ALA A 288 26.41 -10.98 -13.07
C ALA A 288 27.72 -10.39 -12.53
N ALA A 289 27.69 -9.17 -12.00
CA ALA A 289 28.90 -8.42 -11.59
C ALA A 289 29.89 -8.19 -12.75
N GLU A 290 29.36 -7.99 -13.95
CA GLU A 290 30.17 -7.66 -15.12
C GLU A 290 30.82 -6.27 -15.00
N PRO A 291 31.92 -5.99 -15.73
CA PRO A 291 32.68 -4.75 -15.60
C PRO A 291 31.83 -3.49 -15.83
N ASP A 292 32.25 -2.39 -15.21
CA ASP A 292 31.55 -1.09 -15.16
C ASP A 292 31.34 -0.41 -16.54
N ASP A 293 31.84 -1.01 -17.63
CA ASP A 293 31.96 -0.42 -18.98
C ASP A 293 30.69 -0.51 -19.83
N ILE A 294 29.51 -0.75 -19.24
CA ILE A 294 28.24 -0.71 -19.99
C ILE A 294 27.86 0.75 -20.27
N GLN A 295 28.48 1.31 -21.31
CA GLN A 295 27.97 2.50 -22.01
C GLN A 295 26.81 2.10 -22.91
N ALA A 296 25.70 1.67 -22.31
CA ALA A 296 24.45 1.61 -23.03
C ALA A 296 23.91 3.04 -23.15
N ASN A 297 23.53 3.44 -24.36
CA ASN A 297 22.76 4.66 -24.56
C ASN A 297 21.33 4.37 -24.06
N ILE A 298 21.11 4.53 -22.76
CA ILE A 298 19.83 4.26 -22.09
C ILE A 298 19.01 5.54 -22.14
N ASP A 299 17.84 5.46 -22.75
CA ASP A 299 16.87 6.55 -22.74
C ASP A 299 16.19 6.60 -21.37
N LEU A 300 16.72 7.44 -20.49
CA LEU A 300 16.20 7.65 -19.14
C LEU A 300 15.16 8.78 -19.15
N PRO A 301 14.01 8.61 -18.48
CA PRO A 301 13.01 9.65 -18.43
C PRO A 301 13.44 10.80 -17.51
N LEU A 302 12.84 11.97 -17.71
CA LEU A 302 12.80 13.01 -16.69
C LEU A 302 12.04 12.50 -15.47
N ILE A 303 12.52 12.83 -14.27
CA ILE A 303 11.91 12.37 -13.02
C ILE A 303 11.50 13.52 -12.11
N ASN A 304 10.44 13.30 -11.33
CA ASN A 304 10.16 14.07 -10.14
C ASN A 304 10.53 13.20 -8.92
N PHE A 305 11.41 13.71 -8.06
CA PHE A 305 11.82 13.05 -6.84
C PHE A 305 11.09 13.69 -5.66
N ARG A 306 10.14 12.96 -5.08
CA ARG A 306 9.19 13.48 -4.09
C ARG A 306 9.23 12.69 -2.80
N LEU A 307 8.69 13.29 -1.75
CA LEU A 307 8.31 12.58 -0.54
C LEU A 307 6.79 12.49 -0.48
N ARG A 308 6.27 11.30 -0.20
CA ARG A 308 4.83 11.12 -0.02
C ARG A 308 4.34 11.97 1.16
N ARG A 309 3.20 12.64 0.97
CA ARG A 309 2.57 13.55 1.95
C ARG A 309 3.36 14.83 2.25
N SER A 310 4.37 15.15 1.45
CA SER A 310 5.01 16.47 1.42
C SER A 310 4.58 17.24 0.17
N GLU A 311 4.60 18.57 0.28
CA GLU A 311 4.52 19.42 -0.90
C GLU A 311 5.70 19.15 -1.85
N PRO A 312 5.52 19.25 -3.17
CA PRO A 312 6.61 19.11 -4.13
C PRO A 312 7.79 20.03 -3.81
N PHE A 313 9.01 19.54 -4.03
CA PHE A 313 10.24 20.31 -3.86
C PHE A 313 10.66 20.82 -5.23
N PRO A 314 10.53 22.12 -5.57
CA PRO A 314 10.78 22.62 -6.92
C PRO A 314 12.15 22.21 -7.50
N LEU A 315 13.17 22.17 -6.63
CA LEU A 315 14.52 21.68 -6.88
C LEU A 315 14.58 20.23 -7.43
N LEU A 316 13.62 19.40 -7.07
CA LEU A 316 13.57 17.97 -7.37
C LEU A 316 12.49 17.60 -8.40
N GLU A 317 11.87 18.59 -9.04
CA GLU A 317 10.91 18.41 -10.11
C GLU A 317 11.58 18.53 -11.48
N GLY A 318 11.22 17.64 -12.42
CA GLY A 318 11.73 17.65 -13.78
C GLY A 318 13.24 17.43 -13.88
N MET A 319 13.82 16.62 -12.99
CA MET A 319 15.26 16.37 -12.99
C MET A 319 15.70 15.62 -14.26
N MET A 320 16.82 16.04 -14.82
CA MET A 320 17.38 15.53 -16.08
C MET A 320 18.42 14.44 -15.82
N PRO A 321 18.40 13.30 -16.54
CA PRO A 321 19.44 12.29 -16.41
C PRO A 321 20.77 12.86 -16.91
N VAL A 322 21.83 12.69 -16.12
CA VAL A 322 23.20 13.14 -16.47
C VAL A 322 24.23 12.02 -16.40
N HIS A 323 23.92 10.94 -15.66
CA HIS A 323 24.79 9.80 -15.53
C HIS A 323 23.99 8.50 -15.41
N VAL A 324 24.46 7.47 -16.09
CA VAL A 324 24.10 6.08 -15.83
C VAL A 324 25.35 5.23 -15.92
N GLY A 325 25.53 4.33 -14.96
CA GLY A 325 26.69 3.46 -14.90
C GLY A 325 26.39 2.19 -14.10
N LEU A 326 27.30 1.23 -14.21
CA LEU A 326 27.36 0.12 -13.28
C LEU A 326 28.45 0.42 -12.26
N ASN A 327 28.15 0.18 -10.99
CA ASN A 327 29.08 0.37 -9.88
C ASN A 327 28.79 -0.68 -8.81
N ASN A 328 29.77 -1.54 -8.51
CA ASN A 328 29.65 -2.55 -7.46
C ASN A 328 28.35 -3.40 -7.55
N ARG A 329 28.03 -3.90 -8.75
CA ARG A 329 26.82 -4.71 -9.04
C ARG A 329 25.49 -3.95 -8.93
N ARG A 330 25.53 -2.63 -8.97
CA ARG A 330 24.35 -1.76 -8.91
C ARG A 330 24.32 -0.85 -10.11
N VAL A 331 23.12 -0.49 -10.56
CA VAL A 331 22.96 0.55 -11.58
C VAL A 331 22.95 1.90 -10.86
N GLU A 332 23.99 2.70 -11.06
CA GLU A 332 24.09 4.06 -10.57
C GLU A 332 23.38 5.02 -11.52
N LEU A 333 22.51 5.86 -10.99
CA LEU A 333 21.75 6.86 -11.73
C LEU A 333 22.01 8.24 -11.14
N GLY A 334 22.47 9.17 -11.98
CA GLY A 334 22.69 10.57 -11.63
C GLY A 334 21.71 11.46 -12.38
N TYR A 335 21.03 12.33 -11.63
CA TYR A 335 20.03 13.27 -12.12
C TYR A 335 20.37 14.69 -11.67
N ARG A 336 20.15 15.68 -12.52
CA ARG A 336 20.47 17.09 -12.27
C ARG A 336 19.21 17.95 -12.32
N SER A 337 19.12 18.94 -11.43
CA SER A 337 18.04 19.95 -11.46
C SER A 337 18.09 20.78 -12.75
N ALA A 338 16.94 21.36 -13.14
CA ALA A 338 16.83 22.17 -14.36
C ALA A 338 17.75 23.40 -14.37
N ASP A 339 18.06 23.97 -13.20
CA ASP A 339 19.00 25.09 -13.04
C ASP A 339 20.48 24.64 -12.98
N GLY A 340 20.75 23.33 -12.96
CA GLY A 340 22.10 22.78 -12.88
C GLY A 340 22.76 22.88 -11.50
N LEU A 341 22.07 23.40 -10.49
CA LEU A 341 22.62 23.71 -9.17
C LEU A 341 22.46 22.59 -8.14
N ALA A 342 21.88 21.46 -8.54
CA ALA A 342 21.77 20.29 -7.69
C ALA A 342 21.84 18.99 -8.47
N GLU A 343 22.36 17.97 -7.80
CA GLU A 343 22.54 16.65 -8.37
C GLU A 343 22.12 15.58 -7.35
N LEU A 344 21.34 14.64 -7.84
CA LEU A 344 20.80 13.53 -7.08
C LEU A 344 21.33 12.22 -7.66
N ILE A 345 21.94 11.39 -6.83
CA ILE A 345 22.54 10.10 -7.23
C ILE A 345 21.88 9.00 -6.42
N PHE A 346 21.49 7.90 -7.04
CA PHE A 346 20.99 6.72 -6.33
C PHE A 346 21.36 5.45 -7.08
N TRP A 347 21.29 4.32 -6.38
CA TRP A 347 21.68 3.02 -6.91
C TRP A 347 20.50 2.06 -6.93
N LEU A 348 20.37 1.31 -8.02
CA LEU A 348 19.40 0.24 -8.16
C LEU A 348 20.11 -1.10 -7.99
N ASN A 349 19.79 -1.78 -6.88
CA ASN A 349 20.34 -3.07 -6.53
C ASN A 349 19.34 -4.17 -6.89
N PHE A 350 19.42 -4.67 -8.12
CA PHE A 350 18.51 -5.71 -8.62
C PHE A 350 18.67 -7.07 -7.94
N ALA A 351 19.82 -7.33 -7.29
CA ALA A 351 20.02 -8.59 -6.56
C ALA A 351 19.20 -8.63 -5.26
N GLU A 352 18.98 -7.47 -4.63
CA GLU A 352 18.23 -7.33 -3.38
C GLU A 352 16.85 -6.69 -3.57
N GLU A 353 16.50 -6.32 -4.80
CA GLU A 353 15.29 -5.53 -5.14
C GLU A 353 15.22 -4.19 -4.38
N ARG A 354 16.37 -3.53 -4.18
CA ARG A 354 16.46 -2.29 -3.39
C ARG A 354 16.82 -1.05 -4.22
N LEU A 355 16.18 0.07 -3.91
CA LEU A 355 16.68 1.39 -4.24
C LEU A 355 17.50 1.91 -3.06
N GLU A 356 18.77 2.19 -3.32
CA GLU A 356 19.69 2.70 -2.31
C GLU A 356 19.90 4.20 -2.49
N PHE A 357 19.65 4.94 -1.40
CA PHE A 357 19.79 6.39 -1.35
C PHE A 357 20.39 6.78 0.01
N ASP A 358 21.56 7.41 -0.03
CA ASP A 358 22.25 7.98 1.14
C ASP A 358 22.28 9.49 1.01
N LEU A 359 21.48 10.19 1.80
CA LEU A 359 21.35 11.64 1.80
C LEU A 359 22.69 12.41 1.72
N ASN A 360 23.75 11.92 2.38
CA ASN A 360 25.04 12.60 2.42
C ASN A 360 25.85 12.47 1.13
N ARG A 361 25.63 11.38 0.38
CA ARG A 361 26.33 11.07 -0.87
C ARG A 361 25.49 11.34 -2.11
N SER A 362 24.17 11.29 -1.92
CA SER A 362 23.15 11.19 -2.96
C SER A 362 22.50 12.52 -3.27
N PHE A 363 22.77 13.58 -2.49
CA PHE A 363 22.14 14.88 -2.69
C PHE A 363 23.17 16.01 -2.56
N ASN A 364 23.73 16.38 -3.71
CA ASN A 364 24.75 17.41 -3.86
C ASN A 364 24.11 18.73 -4.30
N LEU A 365 24.61 19.83 -3.74
CA LEU A 365 24.24 21.19 -4.15
C LEU A 365 25.49 21.93 -4.60
N TYR A 366 25.32 22.79 -5.60
CA TYR A 366 26.35 23.66 -6.13
C TYR A 366 25.97 25.11 -5.82
N ASP A 367 26.91 25.86 -5.25
CA ASP A 367 26.72 27.26 -4.93
C ASP A 367 27.51 28.15 -5.90
N ASP A 368 26.79 28.78 -6.82
CA ASP A 368 27.33 29.74 -7.79
C ASP A 368 27.26 31.20 -7.28
N GLY A 369 26.84 31.40 -6.03
CA GLY A 369 26.64 32.71 -5.43
C GLY A 369 25.28 33.35 -5.71
N SER A 370 24.43 32.72 -6.53
CA SER A 370 23.11 33.26 -6.89
C SER A 370 22.06 33.11 -5.79
N ALA A 371 21.00 33.91 -5.84
CA ALA A 371 19.82 33.71 -5.00
C ALA A 371 19.16 32.34 -5.25
N ALA A 372 19.24 31.80 -6.47
CA ALA A 372 18.73 30.46 -6.81
C ALA A 372 19.46 29.36 -6.03
N ALA A 373 20.80 29.40 -5.98
CA ALA A 373 21.58 28.45 -5.18
C ALA A 373 21.20 28.50 -3.69
N ALA A 374 20.98 29.70 -3.14
CA ALA A 374 20.54 29.84 -1.74
C ALA A 374 19.12 29.27 -1.50
N ARG A 375 18.19 29.45 -2.45
CA ARG A 375 16.86 28.82 -2.39
C ARG A 375 16.96 27.29 -2.42
N ASN A 376 17.83 26.73 -3.26
CA ASN A 376 18.04 25.28 -3.31
C ASN A 376 18.60 24.71 -2.00
N CYS A 377 19.50 25.43 -1.32
CA CYS A 377 19.96 25.07 0.02
C CYS A 377 18.81 25.03 1.04
N LYS A 378 17.92 26.05 1.02
CA LYS A 378 16.73 26.06 1.87
C LYS A 378 15.80 24.87 1.58
N GLU A 379 15.55 24.59 0.30
CA GLU A 379 14.70 23.48 -0.14
C GLU A 379 15.29 22.13 0.28
N ARG A 380 16.62 21.95 0.21
CA ARG A 380 17.29 20.75 0.74
C ARG A 380 17.10 20.63 2.25
N CYS A 381 17.23 21.70 3.03
CA CYS A 381 16.95 21.64 4.47
C CYS A 381 15.50 21.20 4.76
N ARG A 382 14.52 21.70 3.98
CA ARG A 382 13.12 21.24 4.07
C ARG A 382 12.98 19.76 3.71
N PHE A 383 13.58 19.34 2.59
CA PHE A 383 13.54 17.94 2.15
C PHE A 383 14.10 17.00 3.21
N ILE A 384 15.25 17.34 3.78
CA ILE A 384 15.91 16.54 4.82
C ILE A 384 15.00 16.40 6.04
N TRP A 385 14.39 17.49 6.48
CA TRP A 385 13.47 17.47 7.61
C TRP A 385 12.26 16.58 7.36
N ASP A 386 11.62 16.74 6.20
CA ASP A 386 10.46 15.95 5.80
C ASP A 386 10.81 14.47 5.64
N TYR A 387 12.01 14.17 5.10
CA TYR A 387 12.51 12.81 4.95
C TYR A 387 12.73 12.15 6.32
N PHE A 388 13.37 12.86 7.25
CA PHE A 388 13.51 12.41 8.64
C PHE A 388 12.17 12.30 9.38
N GLY A 389 11.14 13.02 8.92
CA GLY A 389 9.77 13.00 9.43
C GLY A 389 8.94 11.79 8.99
N ASN A 390 9.58 10.64 8.71
CA ASN A 390 8.99 9.45 8.08
C ASN A 390 8.62 9.66 6.60
N GLY A 391 9.45 10.39 5.85
CA GLY A 391 9.25 10.57 4.42
C GLY A 391 9.43 9.24 3.68
N GLU A 392 8.47 8.93 2.80
CA GLU A 392 8.54 7.83 1.84
C GLU A 392 9.00 8.42 0.50
N ILE A 393 10.20 8.05 0.03
CA ILE A 393 10.70 8.51 -1.27
C ILE A 393 9.81 7.94 -2.37
N GLN A 394 9.47 8.79 -3.35
CA GLN A 394 8.77 8.40 -4.56
C GLN A 394 9.43 9.03 -5.77
N ILE A 395 9.72 8.20 -6.77
CA ILE A 395 10.24 8.63 -8.06
C ILE A 395 9.13 8.48 -9.09
N TRP A 396 8.76 9.61 -9.70
CA TRP A 396 7.71 9.69 -10.70
C TRP A 396 8.30 10.03 -12.05
N HIS A 397 7.77 9.44 -13.11
CA HIS A 397 8.04 9.90 -14.47
C HIS A 397 7.43 11.29 -14.65
N ALA A 398 8.23 12.30 -14.98
CA ALA A 398 7.78 13.69 -14.99
C ALA A 398 6.67 13.95 -16.04
N ASP A 399 6.84 13.39 -17.25
CA ASP A 399 5.88 13.62 -18.33
C ASP A 399 4.57 12.83 -18.20
N THR A 400 4.64 11.56 -17.77
CA THR A 400 3.47 10.68 -17.73
C THR A 400 2.77 10.68 -16.38
N GLY A 401 3.41 11.19 -15.33
CA GLY A 401 2.91 11.11 -13.95
C GLY A 401 2.82 9.69 -13.41
N LYS A 402 3.48 8.72 -14.05
CA LYS A 402 3.51 7.32 -13.59
C LYS A 402 4.55 7.14 -12.48
N LEU A 403 4.18 6.47 -11.39
CA LEU A 403 5.13 6.09 -10.34
C LEU A 403 6.12 5.05 -10.88
N ILE A 404 7.42 5.33 -10.78
CA ILE A 404 8.52 4.45 -11.19
C ILE A 404 9.01 3.61 -10.01
N SER A 405 9.22 4.27 -8.87
CA SER A 405 9.81 3.67 -7.68
C SER A 405 9.29 4.34 -6.43
N ARG A 406 9.27 3.60 -5.33
CA ARG A 406 8.98 4.11 -4.00
C ARG A 406 9.82 3.37 -2.97
N VAL A 407 10.21 4.03 -1.90
CA VAL A 407 10.89 3.42 -0.75
C VAL A 407 10.02 3.59 0.48
N ASP A 408 10.11 2.65 1.41
CA ASP A 408 9.46 2.76 2.71
C ASP A 408 9.85 4.04 3.47
N ALA A 409 9.05 4.36 4.49
CA ALA A 409 9.28 5.50 5.33
C ALA A 409 10.64 5.41 6.01
N PHE A 410 11.43 6.48 5.92
CA PHE A 410 12.69 6.55 6.62
C PHE A 410 12.47 6.73 8.12
N ILE A 411 12.88 5.73 8.91
CA ILE A 411 12.78 5.75 10.38
C ILE A 411 14.19 5.96 10.95
N PRO A 412 14.58 7.18 11.34
CA PRO A 412 15.89 7.41 11.96
C PRO A 412 15.96 6.69 13.30
N LEU A 413 17.04 5.92 13.52
CA LEU A 413 17.33 5.28 14.79
C LEU A 413 18.34 6.11 15.59
N ASN A 414 18.16 6.18 16.90
CA ASN A 414 19.05 6.91 17.82
C ASN A 414 19.20 8.41 17.51
N MET A 415 18.16 9.04 16.98
CA MET A 415 18.14 10.47 16.65
C MET A 415 16.99 11.18 17.38
N MET A 416 17.19 12.45 17.74
CA MET A 416 16.12 13.34 18.21
C MET A 416 16.03 14.55 17.28
N ALA A 417 14.89 14.71 16.62
CA ALA A 417 14.67 15.84 15.72
C ALA A 417 14.50 17.15 16.51
N ASN A 418 15.25 18.20 16.14
CA ASN A 418 15.16 19.52 16.76
C ASN A 418 14.31 20.46 15.90
N PHE A 419 13.01 20.51 16.17
CA PHE A 419 12.06 21.31 15.39
C PHE A 419 12.36 22.81 15.46
N ASP A 420 12.64 23.34 16.65
CA ASP A 420 12.94 24.76 16.82
C ASP A 420 14.23 25.15 16.09
N GLY A 421 15.23 24.26 16.13
CA GLY A 421 16.45 24.41 15.35
C GLY A 421 16.21 24.44 13.84
N HIS A 422 15.37 23.54 13.33
CA HIS A 422 15.00 23.52 11.91
C HIS A 422 14.25 24.79 11.48
N VAL A 423 13.29 25.26 12.27
CA VAL A 423 12.57 26.51 11.99
C VAL A 423 13.53 27.70 11.98
N ALA A 424 14.48 27.76 12.91
CA ALA A 424 15.50 28.81 12.95
C ALA A 424 16.43 28.75 11.73
N GLU A 425 16.79 27.55 11.27
CA GLU A 425 17.61 27.34 10.07
C GLU A 425 16.90 27.82 8.80
N LEU A 426 15.62 27.48 8.62
CA LEU A 426 14.83 27.98 7.49
C LEU A 426 14.73 29.52 7.48
N ALA A 427 14.55 30.13 8.65
CA ALA A 427 14.51 31.59 8.79
C ALA A 427 15.87 32.25 8.52
N ALA A 428 16.99 31.56 8.81
CA ALA A 428 18.33 32.04 8.46
C ALA A 428 18.55 32.01 6.94
N TRP A 429 18.09 30.96 6.26
CA TRP A 429 18.10 30.89 4.80
C TRP A 429 17.27 31.99 4.15
N ASP A 430 16.10 32.31 4.69
CA ASP A 430 15.26 33.42 4.18
C ASP A 430 16.01 34.76 4.18
N LYS A 431 16.75 35.06 5.26
CA LYS A 431 17.59 36.26 5.32
C LYS A 431 18.73 36.20 4.30
N PHE A 432 19.34 35.04 4.13
CA PHE A 432 20.46 34.86 3.20
C PHE A 432 20.03 35.02 1.75
N ILE A 433 18.85 34.48 1.38
CA ILE A 433 18.24 34.66 0.06
C ILE A 433 17.98 36.15 -0.21
N ALA A 434 17.34 36.86 0.73
CA ALA A 434 17.06 38.29 0.57
C ALA A 434 18.34 39.13 0.36
N ASN A 435 19.42 38.79 1.06
CA ASN A 435 20.71 39.46 0.87
C ASN A 435 21.29 39.22 -0.55
N ARG A 436 21.18 37.99 -1.07
CA ARG A 436 21.65 37.68 -2.44
C ARG A 436 20.80 38.36 -3.51
N GLU A 437 19.48 38.36 -3.36
CA GLU A 437 18.57 39.08 -4.26
C GLU A 437 18.90 40.58 -4.30
N GLN A 438 19.20 41.18 -3.15
CA GLN A 438 19.61 42.59 -3.09
C GLN A 438 20.97 42.82 -3.76
N ALA A 439 21.93 41.92 -3.58
CA ALA A 439 23.24 42.01 -4.22
C ALA A 439 23.15 41.86 -5.74
N GLU A 440 22.35 40.92 -6.25
CA GLU A 440 22.06 40.74 -7.67
C GLU A 440 21.39 41.97 -8.28
N ALA A 441 20.37 42.51 -7.59
CA ALA A 441 19.69 43.73 -8.02
C ALA A 441 20.58 44.99 -7.99
N SER A 442 21.67 44.97 -7.21
CA SER A 442 22.65 46.06 -7.16
C SER A 442 23.78 45.90 -8.20
N ALA A 443 23.91 44.71 -8.81
CA ALA A 443 24.95 44.38 -9.78
C ALA A 443 24.47 44.41 -11.24
N GLY A 444 23.15 44.33 -11.48
CA GLY A 444 22.50 44.56 -12.78
C GLY A 444 22.06 46.00 -12.96
#